data_AF-A0A1Q7ADM8-F1
#
_entry.id   AF-A0A1Q7ADM8-F1
#
_cell.length_a   1.000
_cell.length_b   1.000
_cell.length_c   1.000
_cell.angle_alpha   90.00
_cell.angle_beta   90.00
_cell.angle_gamma   90.00
#
_symmetry.space_group_name_H-M   'P 1'
#
loop_
_entity.id
_entity.type
_entity.pdbx_description
1 polymer ?
#
loop_
_entity_poly.entity_id
_entity_poly.type
_entity_poly.pdbx_seq_one_letter_code
_entity_poly.pdbx_strand_id
1 'polypeptide(L)' 'MLGAQEQRSEVARLLSQISEEYEAAQRGLTGLASGTSQHEFITARMENMGQLHGELQSLVGDIAIAMIADQLNNTH' A
#
# COMPACT_ATOMS: atom_id res chain seq x y z
N MET A 1 -16.42 -11.32 -21.40
CA MET A 1 -16.00 -11.43 -19.99
C MET A 1 -14.56 -10.93 -19.85
N LEU A 2 -14.31 -9.62 -20.04
CA LEU A 2 -12.96 -9.03 -19.94
C LEU A 2 -12.70 -8.28 -18.62
N GLY A 3 -13.73 -7.79 -17.93
CA GLY A 3 -13.54 -7.00 -16.70
C GLY A 3 -12.82 -7.74 -15.58
N ALA A 4 -13.11 -9.02 -15.35
CA ALA A 4 -12.53 -9.75 -14.21
C ALA A 4 -10.99 -9.88 -14.25
N GLN A 5 -10.36 -9.88 -15.44
CA GLN A 5 -8.89 -9.90 -15.55
C GLN A 5 -8.28 -8.51 -15.37
N GLU A 6 -8.95 -7.47 -15.86
CA GLU A 6 -8.52 -6.07 -15.69
C GLU A 6 -8.62 -5.66 -14.22
N GLN A 7 -9.72 -5.99 -13.55
CA GLN A 7 -9.90 -5.77 -12.12
C GLN A 7 -8.86 -6.51 -11.27
N ARG A 8 -8.50 -7.75 -11.63
CA ARG A 8 -7.42 -8.47 -10.93
C ARG A 8 -6.05 -7.84 -11.13
N SER A 9 -5.76 -7.36 -12.34
CA SER A 9 -4.49 -6.66 -12.62
C SER A 9 -4.41 -5.33 -11.87
N GLU A 10 -5.52 -4.59 -11.80
CA GLU A 10 -5.59 -3.33 -11.07
C GLU A 10 -5.42 -3.54 -9.56
N VAL A 11 -6.09 -4.56 -9.01
CA VAL A 11 -5.92 -4.97 -7.62
C VAL A 11 -4.47 -5.36 -7.31
N ALA A 12 -3.84 -6.17 -8.17
CA ALA A 12 -2.44 -6.56 -8.00
C ALA A 12 -1.50 -5.35 -8.06
N ARG A 13 -1.76 -4.40 -8.97
CA ARG A 13 -1.00 -3.16 -9.10
C ARG A 13 -1.15 -2.25 -7.88
N LEU A 14 -2.36 -2.11 -7.34
CA LEU A 14 -2.61 -1.36 -6.12
C LEU A 14 -1.91 -2.00 -4.92
N LEU A 15 -2.00 -3.32 -4.77
CA LEU A 15 -1.32 -4.06 -3.71
C LEU A 15 0.20 -3.92 -3.76
N SER A 16 0.80 -3.96 -4.96
CA SER A 16 2.23 -3.75 -5.13
C SER A 16 2.64 -2.34 -4.68
N GLN A 17 1.90 -1.31 -5.10
CA GLN A 17 2.16 0.07 -4.67
C GLN A 17 2.02 0.23 -3.15
N ILE A 18 0.98 -0.34 -2.55
CA ILE A 18 0.78 -0.31 -1.10
C ILE A 18 1.97 -0.95 -0.36
N SER A 19 2.48 -2.08 -0.86
CA SER A 19 3.66 -2.73 -0.28
C SER A 19 4.91 -1.85 -0.39
N GLU A 20 5.15 -1.23 -1.55
CA GLU A 20 6.28 -0.33 -1.76
C GLU A 20 6.21 0.92 -0.86
N GLU A 21 5.03 1.53 -0.71
CA GLU A 21 4.81 2.69 0.17
C GLU A 21 5.03 2.29 1.65
N TYR A 22 4.54 1.10 2.05
CA TYR A 22 4.72 0.56 3.40
C TYR A 22 6.19 0.26 3.69
N GLU A 23 6.90 -0.41 2.77
CA GLU A 23 8.34 -0.66 2.89
C GLU A 23 9.12 0.65 2.97
N ALA A 24 8.79 1.64 2.12
CA ALA A 24 9.43 2.94 2.16
C ALA A 24 9.20 3.65 3.50
N ALA A 25 7.98 3.60 4.05
CA ALA A 25 7.67 4.14 5.37
C ALA A 25 8.43 3.40 6.48
N GLN A 26 8.50 2.07 6.44
CA GLN A 26 9.20 1.24 7.42
C GLN A 26 10.72 1.45 7.37
N ARG A 27 11.28 1.57 6.16
CA ARG A 27 12.68 1.98 5.95
C ARG A 27 12.91 3.42 6.38
N GLY A 28 11.93 4.29 6.21
CA GLY A 28 11.94 5.66 6.74
C GLY A 28 12.02 5.68 8.26
N LEU A 29 11.26 4.82 8.94
CA LEU A 29 11.27 4.62 10.41
C LEU A 29 12.61 4.09 10.94
N THR A 30 13.24 3.17 10.21
CA THR A 30 14.49 2.50 10.61
C THR A 30 15.76 3.14 10.03
N GLY A 31 15.61 4.08 9.09
CA GLY A 31 16.68 4.72 8.34
C GLY A 31 17.34 5.88 9.08
N LEU A 32 18.54 6.25 8.61
CA LEU A 32 19.46 7.22 9.22
C LEU A 32 18.99 8.69 9.21
N ALA A 33 17.79 8.99 8.71
CA ALA A 33 17.26 10.34 8.66
C ALA A 33 16.65 10.72 10.02
N SER A 34 17.46 11.29 10.92
CA SER A 34 17.01 11.76 12.23
C SER A 34 16.43 13.18 12.11
N GLY A 35 15.11 13.36 12.20
CA GLY A 35 14.48 14.70 12.31
C GLY A 35 13.09 14.85 11.67
N THR A 36 12.63 16.11 11.54
CA THR A 36 11.31 16.51 11.02
C THR A 36 11.02 15.98 9.61
N SER A 37 12.05 15.85 8.78
CA SER A 37 11.96 15.29 7.42
C SER A 37 11.56 13.81 7.39
N GLN A 38 11.86 13.06 8.46
CA GLN A 38 11.47 11.66 8.61
C GLN A 38 9.95 11.54 8.80
N HIS A 39 9.40 12.37 9.69
CA HIS A 39 7.97 12.40 9.96
C HIS A 39 7.17 12.85 8.73
N GLU A 40 7.62 13.89 8.02
CA GLU A 40 6.95 14.35 6.80
C GLU A 40 6.98 13.28 5.69
N PHE A 41 8.11 12.59 5.53
CA PHE A 41 8.22 11.47 4.59
C PHE A 41 7.28 10.32 4.95
N ILE A 42 7.27 9.87 6.21
CA ILE A 42 6.39 8.79 6.66
C ILE A 42 4.92 9.20 6.53
N THR A 43 4.56 10.43 6.91
CA THR A 43 3.20 10.94 6.79
C THR A 43 2.73 10.92 5.34
N ALA A 44 3.54 11.41 4.39
CA ALA A 44 3.19 11.37 2.97
C ALA A 44 2.98 9.93 2.45
N ARG A 45 3.81 8.97 2.88
CA ARG A 45 3.66 7.55 2.51
C ARG A 45 2.39 6.93 3.09
N MET A 46 2.06 7.26 4.34
CA MET A 46 0.84 6.78 5.00
C MET A 46 -0.43 7.39 4.37
N GLU A 47 -0.40 8.65 3.96
CA GLU A 47 -1.49 9.30 3.23
C GLU A 47 -1.71 8.64 1.85
N ASN A 48 -0.63 8.36 1.11
CA ASN A 48 -0.70 7.62 -0.16
C ASN A 48 -1.27 6.21 0.03
N MET A 49 -0.83 5.46 1.06
CA MET A 49 -1.42 4.17 1.40
C MET A 49 -2.93 4.29 1.67
N GLY A 50 -3.37 5.35 2.35
CA GLY A 50 -4.79 5.60 2.60
C GLY A 50 -5.61 5.80 1.32
N GLN A 51 -5.06 6.52 0.33
CA GLN A 51 -5.71 6.69 -0.97
C GLN A 51 -5.77 5.38 -1.74
N LEU A 52 -4.65 4.65 -1.84
CA LEU A 52 -4.57 3.36 -2.51
C LEU A 52 -5.50 2.32 -1.85
N HIS A 53 -5.62 2.34 -0.52
CA HIS A 53 -6.58 1.52 0.21
C HIS A 53 -8.03 1.85 -0.18
N GLY A 54 -8.38 3.14 -0.28
CA GLY A 54 -9.72 3.56 -0.71
C GLY A 54 -10.06 3.14 -2.14
N GLU A 55 -9.08 3.22 -3.05
CA GLU A 55 -9.21 2.71 -4.43
C GLU A 55 -9.39 1.20 -4.46
N LEU A 56 -8.59 0.48 -3.68
CA LEU A 56 -8.70 -0.98 -3.56
C LEU A 56 -10.05 -1.39 -2.97
N GLN A 57 -10.49 -0.73 -1.91
CA GLN A 57 -11.80 -0.96 -1.27
C GLN A 57 -12.95 -0.70 -2.26
N SER A 58 -12.82 0.27 -3.16
CA SER A 58 -13.82 0.52 -4.20
C SER A 58 -13.91 -0.60 -5.24
N LEU A 59 -12.82 -1.35 -5.44
CA LEU A 59 -12.74 -2.45 -6.41
C LEU A 59 -13.12 -3.82 -5.80
N VAL A 60 -12.68 -4.11 -4.58
CA VAL A 60 -12.86 -5.44 -3.95
C VAL A 60 -13.78 -5.42 -2.72
N GLY A 61 -14.13 -4.26 -2.19
CA GLY A 61 -14.91 -4.12 -0.97
C GLY A 61 -14.10 -4.37 0.29
N ASP A 62 -14.75 -4.86 1.35
CA ASP A 62 -14.15 -5.05 2.68
C ASP A 62 -12.97 -6.04 2.72
N ILE A 63 -12.80 -6.88 1.69
CA ILE A 63 -11.65 -7.79 1.60
C ILE A 63 -10.35 -7.06 1.29
N ALA A 64 -10.38 -5.76 0.94
CA ALA A 64 -9.19 -4.96 0.63
C ALA A 64 -8.14 -5.02 1.77
N ILE A 65 -8.58 -4.89 3.02
CA ILE A 65 -7.70 -4.96 4.19
C ILE A 65 -7.06 -6.33 4.32
N ALA A 66 -7.83 -7.41 4.11
CA ALA A 66 -7.33 -8.77 4.18
C ALA A 66 -6.31 -9.03 3.06
N MET A 67 -6.54 -8.52 1.85
CA MET A 67 -5.61 -8.65 0.73
C MET A 67 -4.31 -7.89 0.96
N ILE A 68 -4.38 -6.69 1.55
CA ILE A 68 -3.17 -5.93 1.93
C ILE A 68 -2.40 -6.67 3.01
N ALA A 69 -3.07 -7.17 4.06
CA ALA A 69 -2.41 -7.92 5.13
C ALA A 69 -1.75 -9.20 4.60
N ASP A 70 -2.42 -9.92 3.70
CA ASP A 70 -1.86 -11.10 3.04
C ASP A 70 -0.63 -10.75 2.19
N GLN A 71 -0.71 -9.68 1.38
CA GLN A 71 0.39 -9.20 0.56
C GLN A 71 1.61 -8.82 1.41
N LEU A 72 1.40 -8.06 2.49
CA LEU A 72 2.48 -7.64 3.39
C LEU A 72 3.13 -8.83 4.12
N ASN A 73 2.34 -9.85 4.50
CA ASN A 73 2.85 -11.08 5.09
C ASN A 73 3.63 -11.95 4.09
N ASN A 74 3.31 -11.86 2.80
CA ASN A 74 3.93 -12.68 1.75
C ASN A 74 5.24 -12.05 1.19
N THR A 75 5.57 -10.81 1.59
CA THR A 75 6.83 -10.12 1.25
C THR A 75 8.04 -10.54 2.12
N HIS A 76 7.98 -11.69 2.79
CA HIS A 76 9.04 -12.22 3.66
C HIS A 76 10.00 -13.19 2.98
#